data_AF-A0A7W8USY1-F1
#
_entry.id   AF-A0A7W8USY1-F1
#
_cell.length_a   1.000
_cell.length_b   1.000
_cell.length_c   1.000
_cell.angle_alpha   90.00
_cell.angle_beta   90.00
_cell.angle_gamma   90.00
#
_symmetry.space_group_name_H-M   'P 1'
#
loop_
_entity.id
_entity.type
_entity.pdbx_description
1 polymer ?
#
loop_
_entity_poly.entity_id
_entity_poly.type
_entity_poly.pdbx_seq_one_letter_code
_entity_poly.pdbx_strand_id
1 'polypeptide(L)'
;MQAPHPVSASATLASSTRPNSRALTATAIVAAVHVALLAVIMTLRHEPVPVALESHVMTAELLPPAPLAAPVALQSIAPPPPRPTPPVHTTPKAQPKPAPTPKPTPTPLPQAAAPSPTRVAAPDPTPPAPAAPATPPTAAAPAIGKPTMEISAPKNVSHLDCNITQPEYPALSRRRGESGTAYVHFVVGLNGKLENIELKKSSGFSRLDDAALAAVRASACKPYLENGEPVRAAYTQPFNFNLTD
;
A
#
# COMPACT_ATOMS: atom_id res chain seq x y z
N MET A 1 -44.26 -33.52 85.62
CA MET A 1 -44.17 -32.35 84.73
C MET A 1 -43.55 -32.83 83.43
N GLN A 2 -44.33 -32.72 82.35
CA GLN A 2 -44.12 -33.03 80.93
C GLN A 2 -42.84 -33.75 80.45
N ALA A 3 -43.03 -34.93 79.85
CA ALA A 3 -42.14 -35.51 78.85
C ALA A 3 -42.40 -34.83 77.48
N PRO A 4 -41.37 -34.56 76.65
CA PRO A 4 -41.56 -34.09 75.28
C PRO A 4 -41.69 -35.26 74.29
N HIS A 5 -42.59 -35.09 73.32
CA HIS A 5 -42.88 -36.00 72.21
C HIS A 5 -41.71 -36.12 71.22
N PRO A 6 -41.58 -37.25 70.49
CA PRO A 6 -40.60 -37.37 69.41
C PRO A 6 -41.07 -36.62 68.15
N VAL A 7 -40.19 -35.80 67.59
CA VAL A 7 -40.37 -35.13 66.30
C VAL A 7 -40.11 -36.14 65.18
N SER A 8 -41.15 -36.48 64.42
CA SER A 8 -41.01 -37.08 63.11
C SER A 8 -40.58 -35.99 62.12
N ALA A 9 -39.36 -36.09 61.58
CA ALA A 9 -38.93 -35.30 60.42
C ALA A 9 -38.68 -36.26 59.25
N SER A 10 -39.59 -36.15 58.29
CA SER A 10 -39.71 -36.93 57.08
C SER A 10 -38.48 -36.80 56.19
N ALA A 11 -37.89 -37.94 55.80
CA ALA A 11 -36.97 -38.01 54.68
C ALA A 11 -37.74 -37.78 53.37
N THR A 12 -37.54 -36.62 52.74
CA THR A 12 -37.95 -36.40 51.34
C THR A 12 -37.07 -37.24 50.43
N LEU A 13 -37.61 -38.34 49.90
CA LEU A 13 -36.99 -39.08 48.81
C LEU A 13 -36.90 -38.17 47.57
N ALA A 14 -35.69 -37.96 47.09
CA ALA A 14 -35.44 -37.35 45.79
C ALA A 14 -36.05 -38.24 44.69
N SER A 15 -36.96 -37.66 43.90
CA SER A 15 -37.53 -38.28 42.71
C SER A 15 -36.46 -38.50 41.65
N SER A 16 -36.17 -39.77 41.33
CA SER A 16 -35.30 -40.15 40.22
C SER A 16 -36.09 -40.12 38.90
N THR A 17 -35.92 -39.05 38.13
CA THR A 17 -36.44 -38.96 36.77
C THR A 17 -35.61 -39.89 35.88
N ARG A 18 -36.16 -41.06 35.48
CA ARG A 18 -35.50 -41.92 34.49
C ARG A 18 -35.44 -41.17 33.16
N PRO A 19 -34.25 -40.93 32.59
CA PRO A 19 -34.14 -40.21 31.32
C PRO A 19 -34.69 -41.08 30.19
N ASN A 20 -35.54 -40.46 29.37
CA ASN A 20 -36.16 -41.08 28.20
C ASN A 20 -35.04 -41.49 27.24
N SER A 21 -34.93 -42.78 26.90
CA SER A 21 -33.84 -43.31 26.07
C SER A 21 -33.69 -42.57 24.72
N ARG A 22 -34.81 -42.10 24.16
CA ARG A 22 -34.85 -41.27 22.95
C ARG A 22 -34.25 -39.88 23.12
N ALA A 23 -34.43 -39.26 24.30
CA ALA A 23 -33.81 -37.98 24.62
C ALA A 23 -32.30 -38.14 24.82
N LEU A 24 -31.88 -39.24 25.46
CA LEU A 24 -30.46 -39.57 25.64
C LEU A 24 -29.76 -39.79 24.28
N THR A 25 -30.38 -40.53 23.37
CA THR A 25 -29.83 -40.73 22.02
C THR A 25 -29.77 -39.42 21.22
N ALA A 26 -30.79 -38.58 21.33
CA ALA A 26 -30.80 -37.28 20.65
C ALA A 26 -29.66 -36.37 21.16
N THR A 27 -29.46 -36.29 22.48
CA THR A 27 -28.36 -35.50 23.06
C THR A 27 -26.99 -36.04 22.66
N ALA A 28 -26.83 -37.36 22.56
CA ALA A 28 -25.57 -37.98 22.14
C ALA A 28 -25.23 -37.67 20.67
N ILE A 29 -26.24 -37.70 19.78
CA ILE A 29 -26.05 -37.34 18.36
C ILE A 29 -25.64 -35.87 18.24
N VAL A 30 -26.33 -34.98 18.95
CA VAL A 30 -26.01 -33.55 18.93
C VAL A 30 -24.60 -33.30 19.44
N ALA A 31 -24.21 -33.94 20.56
CA ALA A 31 -22.85 -33.83 21.09
C ALA A 31 -21.80 -34.33 20.08
N ALA A 32 -22.05 -35.46 19.41
CA ALA A 32 -21.14 -35.99 18.38
C ALA A 32 -21.00 -35.02 17.19
N VAL A 33 -22.09 -34.39 16.74
CA VAL A 33 -22.05 -33.37 15.69
C VAL A 33 -21.23 -32.15 16.11
N HIS A 34 -21.39 -31.68 17.35
CA HIS A 34 -20.60 -30.56 17.87
C HIS A 34 -19.12 -30.89 17.95
N VAL A 35 -18.76 -32.10 18.41
CA VAL A 35 -17.36 -32.55 18.47
C VAL A 35 -16.76 -32.65 17.07
N ALA A 36 -17.49 -33.22 16.10
CA ALA A 36 -17.04 -33.30 14.72
C ALA A 36 -16.84 -31.91 14.09
N LEU A 37 -17.78 -30.99 14.30
CA LEU A 37 -17.67 -29.61 13.82
C LEU A 37 -16.48 -28.88 14.44
N LEU A 38 -16.25 -29.06 15.74
CA LEU A 38 -15.13 -28.45 16.47
C LEU A 38 -13.78 -29.02 16.01
N ALA A 39 -13.70 -30.33 15.75
CA ALA A 39 -12.53 -30.97 15.17
C ALA A 39 -12.21 -30.43 13.77
N VAL A 40 -13.24 -30.28 12.91
CA VAL A 40 -13.09 -29.68 11.57
C VAL A 40 -12.58 -28.25 11.70
N ILE A 41 -13.18 -27.42 12.56
CA ILE A 41 -12.70 -26.04 12.80
C ILE A 41 -11.25 -26.04 13.29
N MET A 42 -10.86 -26.93 14.20
CA MET A 42 -9.47 -27.03 14.64
C MET A 42 -8.53 -27.39 13.48
N THR A 43 -8.90 -28.33 12.61
CA THR A 43 -8.08 -28.68 11.43
C THR A 43 -7.95 -27.55 10.42
N LEU A 44 -9.01 -26.77 10.22
CA LEU A 44 -8.99 -25.57 9.36
C LEU A 44 -8.16 -24.42 9.96
N ARG A 45 -7.91 -24.42 11.27
CA ARG A 45 -7.14 -23.37 11.97
C ARG A 45 -5.67 -23.71 12.19
N HIS A 46 -5.22 -24.92 11.90
CA HIS A 46 -3.79 -25.25 11.96
C HIS A 46 -3.10 -24.77 10.69
N GLU A 47 -2.70 -23.49 10.68
CA GLU A 47 -1.61 -23.03 9.82
C GLU A 47 -0.34 -23.82 10.20
N PRO A 48 0.33 -24.51 9.27
CA PRO A 48 1.58 -25.19 9.58
C PRO A 48 2.62 -24.16 10.02
N VAL A 49 3.14 -24.33 11.23
CA VAL A 49 4.20 -23.50 11.80
C VAL A 49 5.33 -23.36 10.77
N PRO A 50 5.65 -22.14 10.29
CA PRO A 50 6.73 -21.97 9.33
C PRO A 50 8.03 -22.41 10.00
N VAL A 51 8.69 -23.40 9.41
CA VAL A 51 10.02 -23.83 9.81
C VAL A 51 10.92 -22.60 9.81
N ALA A 52 11.40 -22.21 11.00
CA ALA A 52 12.37 -21.13 11.12
C ALA A 52 13.63 -21.56 10.37
N LEU A 53 13.85 -20.97 9.19
CA LEU A 53 15.15 -20.99 8.52
C LEU A 53 16.14 -20.33 9.48
N GLU A 54 17.02 -21.12 10.10
CA GLU A 54 18.24 -20.59 10.70
C GLU A 54 19.02 -19.87 9.60
N SER A 55 18.84 -18.56 9.50
CA SER A 55 19.65 -17.72 8.63
C SER A 55 21.06 -17.72 9.20
N HIS A 56 21.91 -18.62 8.71
CA HIS A 56 23.35 -18.53 8.91
C HIS A 56 23.81 -17.20 8.35
N VAL A 57 24.18 -16.28 9.25
CA VAL A 57 24.75 -14.98 8.89
C VAL A 57 26.15 -15.24 8.36
N MET A 58 26.34 -15.11 7.05
CA MET A 58 27.69 -15.05 6.49
C MET A 58 28.26 -13.66 6.72
N THR A 59 29.12 -13.53 7.73
CA THR A 59 29.92 -12.32 7.95
C THR A 59 31.05 -12.31 6.92
N ALA A 60 31.01 -11.37 5.98
CA ALA A 60 32.14 -11.08 5.10
C ALA A 60 33.01 -10.01 5.77
N GLU A 61 34.18 -10.40 6.27
CA GLU A 61 35.22 -9.49 6.74
C GLU A 61 35.89 -8.86 5.51
N LEU A 62 35.66 -7.56 5.25
CA LEU A 62 36.34 -6.86 4.17
C LEU A 62 37.79 -6.57 4.57
N LEU A 63 38.75 -7.18 3.87
CA LEU A 63 40.16 -6.79 3.96
C LEU A 63 40.33 -5.32 3.50
N PRO A 64 41.03 -4.48 4.27
CA PRO A 64 41.30 -3.11 3.84
C PRO A 64 42.21 -3.11 2.60
N PRO A 65 41.99 -2.18 1.65
CA PRO A 65 42.85 -2.06 0.48
C PRO A 65 44.26 -1.65 0.92
N ALA A 66 45.27 -2.35 0.39
CA ALA A 66 46.67 -2.01 0.62
C ALA A 66 46.93 -0.54 0.21
N PRO A 67 47.73 0.22 0.97
CA PRO A 67 48.02 1.60 0.64
C PRO A 67 48.77 1.68 -0.69
N LEU A 68 48.14 2.32 -1.68
CA LEU A 68 48.78 2.68 -2.94
C LEU A 68 49.92 3.65 -2.61
N ALA A 69 51.14 3.25 -2.96
CA ALA A 69 52.31 4.10 -2.88
C ALA A 69 52.06 5.43 -3.61
N ALA A 70 52.48 6.54 -2.99
CA ALA A 70 52.35 7.88 -3.51
C ALA A 70 52.90 8.03 -4.95
N PRO A 71 52.34 8.93 -5.77
CA PRO A 71 52.77 9.10 -7.15
C PRO A 71 54.22 9.61 -7.20
N VAL A 72 55.11 8.81 -7.78
CA VAL A 72 56.45 9.27 -8.16
C VAL A 72 56.28 10.38 -9.20
N ALA A 73 56.92 11.51 -8.91
CA ALA A 73 56.94 12.71 -9.71
C ALA A 73 57.33 12.45 -11.19
N LEU A 74 56.71 13.26 -12.04
CA LEU A 74 56.92 13.39 -13.49
C LEU A 74 58.39 13.24 -13.91
N GLN A 75 58.69 12.19 -14.68
CA GLN A 75 59.79 12.23 -15.65
C GLN A 75 59.19 12.24 -17.05
N SER A 76 59.32 13.39 -17.69
CA SER A 76 58.97 13.68 -19.07
C SER A 76 59.69 12.72 -20.02
N ILE A 77 58.97 11.71 -20.53
CA ILE A 77 59.43 10.89 -21.65
C ILE A 77 58.99 11.59 -22.94
N ALA A 78 59.95 11.98 -23.76
CA ALA A 78 59.71 12.62 -25.05
C ALA A 78 58.80 11.75 -25.95
N PRO A 79 57.98 12.36 -26.84
CA PRO A 79 57.09 11.60 -27.72
C PRO A 79 57.89 10.74 -28.71
N PRO A 80 57.47 9.48 -28.95
CA PRO A 80 58.08 8.66 -29.99
C PRO A 80 57.77 9.20 -31.40
N PRO A 81 58.64 8.96 -32.39
CA PRO A 81 58.45 9.43 -33.76
C PRO A 81 57.19 8.80 -34.40
N PRO A 82 56.51 9.53 -35.31
CA PRO A 82 55.31 9.04 -35.96
C PRO A 82 55.62 7.81 -36.82
N ARG A 83 54.86 6.73 -36.59
CA ARG A 83 54.90 5.52 -37.41
C ARG A 83 54.28 5.79 -38.80
N PRO A 84 54.83 5.21 -39.88
CA PRO A 84 54.22 5.30 -41.20
C PRO A 84 52.83 4.65 -41.21
N THR A 85 51.83 5.37 -41.70
CA THR A 85 50.46 4.85 -41.89
C THR A 85 50.43 3.82 -43.02
N PRO A 86 49.82 2.64 -42.82
CA PRO A 86 49.56 1.67 -43.88
C PRO A 86 48.67 2.25 -45.00
N PRO A 87 48.80 1.76 -46.26
CA PRO A 87 48.02 2.25 -47.38
C PRO A 87 46.53 1.96 -47.16
N VAL A 88 45.72 3.01 -47.33
CA VAL A 88 44.26 2.94 -47.32
C VAL A 88 43.82 2.03 -48.45
N HIS A 89 43.27 0.86 -48.11
CA HIS A 89 42.46 0.09 -49.02
C HIS A 89 41.24 0.94 -49.40
N THR A 90 41.20 1.32 -50.66
CA THR A 90 40.09 1.97 -51.33
C THR A 90 38.86 1.06 -51.25
N THR A 91 37.93 1.40 -50.36
CA THR A 91 36.57 0.85 -50.45
C THR A 91 35.80 1.60 -51.54
N PRO A 92 35.06 0.90 -52.42
CA PRO A 92 34.41 1.48 -53.58
C PRO A 92 33.38 2.56 -53.24
N LYS A 93 33.33 3.60 -54.08
CA LYS A 93 32.31 4.68 -54.09
C LYS A 93 30.90 4.10 -53.88
N ALA A 94 30.29 4.42 -52.73
CA ALA A 94 28.85 4.31 -52.56
C ALA A 94 28.18 5.43 -53.36
N GLN A 95 27.40 5.02 -54.35
CA GLN A 95 26.59 5.86 -55.22
C GLN A 95 25.49 6.60 -54.40
N PRO A 96 25.20 7.88 -54.66
CA PRO A 96 24.10 8.58 -54.00
C PRO A 96 22.77 7.94 -54.37
N LYS A 97 22.02 7.46 -53.37
CA LYS A 97 20.66 6.97 -53.55
C LYS A 97 19.71 8.17 -53.65
N PRO A 98 18.80 8.23 -54.63
CA PRO A 98 17.85 9.34 -54.80
C PRO A 98 16.96 9.54 -53.56
N ALA A 99 16.72 10.80 -53.22
CA ALA A 99 15.82 11.22 -52.16
C ALA A 99 14.37 10.71 -52.43
N PRO A 100 13.63 10.28 -51.39
CA PRO A 100 12.24 9.88 -51.53
C PRO A 100 11.36 11.11 -51.78
N THR A 101 10.48 10.99 -52.77
CA THR A 101 9.43 11.95 -53.10
C THR A 101 8.40 12.06 -51.96
N PRO A 102 7.87 13.27 -51.67
CA PRO A 102 6.75 13.43 -50.75
C PRO A 102 5.47 12.88 -51.39
N LYS A 103 4.82 11.92 -50.71
CA LYS A 103 3.48 11.43 -51.03
C LYS A 103 2.44 12.44 -50.50
N PRO A 104 1.31 12.67 -51.22
CA PRO A 104 0.37 13.74 -50.94
C PRO A 104 -0.44 13.49 -49.66
N THR A 105 -0.61 14.57 -48.90
CA THR A 105 -1.46 14.66 -47.71
C THR A 105 -2.94 14.56 -48.10
N PRO A 106 -3.78 13.84 -47.32
CA PRO A 106 -5.21 13.74 -47.56
C PRO A 106 -5.93 15.08 -47.41
N THR A 107 -6.92 15.28 -48.29
CA THR A 107 -7.85 16.41 -48.34
C THR A 107 -8.66 16.53 -47.02
N PRO A 108 -8.81 17.74 -46.43
CA PRO A 108 -9.74 17.96 -45.34
C PRO A 108 -11.19 17.81 -45.82
N LEU A 109 -12.03 17.14 -45.03
CA LEU A 109 -13.49 17.13 -45.20
C LEU A 109 -14.07 18.57 -45.13
N PRO A 110 -15.24 18.83 -45.74
CA PRO A 110 -15.93 20.11 -45.60
C PRO A 110 -16.25 20.42 -44.14
N GLN A 111 -15.79 21.58 -43.66
CA GLN A 111 -16.23 22.14 -42.38
C GLN A 111 -17.71 22.51 -42.47
N ALA A 112 -18.54 21.91 -41.60
CA ALA A 112 -19.84 22.46 -41.27
C ALA A 112 -19.67 23.83 -40.59
N ALA A 113 -20.46 24.80 -41.00
CA ALA A 113 -20.46 26.15 -40.46
C ALA A 113 -20.76 26.15 -38.96
N ALA A 114 -19.82 26.64 -38.15
CA ALA A 114 -20.08 27.05 -36.77
C ALA A 114 -20.46 28.54 -36.74
N PRO A 115 -21.45 28.95 -35.93
CA PRO A 115 -21.87 30.33 -35.79
C PRO A 115 -20.80 31.18 -35.11
N SER A 116 -20.64 32.42 -35.57
CA SER A 116 -19.71 33.42 -35.04
C SER A 116 -19.96 33.72 -33.56
N PRO A 117 -18.92 33.79 -32.70
CA PRO A 117 -18.99 34.55 -31.47
C PRO A 117 -18.57 36.01 -31.75
N THR A 118 -19.45 36.92 -31.36
CA THR A 118 -19.24 38.36 -31.23
C THR A 118 -17.89 38.69 -30.60
N ARG A 119 -17.13 39.58 -31.27
CA ARG A 119 -15.89 40.19 -30.75
C ARG A 119 -16.21 40.99 -29.49
N VAL A 120 -15.79 40.51 -28.33
CA VAL A 120 -15.66 41.32 -27.11
C VAL A 120 -14.31 42.04 -27.17
N ALA A 121 -14.32 43.33 -26.89
CA ALA A 121 -13.13 44.18 -26.90
C ALA A 121 -12.09 43.71 -25.87
N ALA A 122 -10.81 43.69 -26.27
CA ALA A 122 -9.67 43.49 -25.39
C ALA A 122 -9.39 44.78 -24.60
N PRO A 123 -8.98 44.72 -23.31
CA PRO A 123 -8.43 45.87 -22.61
C PRO A 123 -6.96 46.12 -23.01
N ASP A 124 -6.59 47.40 -23.06
CA ASP A 124 -5.24 47.91 -23.33
C ASP A 124 -4.17 47.41 -22.33
N PRO A 125 -2.87 47.40 -22.72
CA PRO A 125 -1.77 47.06 -21.84
C PRO A 125 -1.47 48.19 -20.84
N THR A 126 -1.49 47.84 -19.55
CA THR A 126 -1.10 48.71 -18.43
C THR A 126 0.41 49.06 -18.46
N PRO A 127 0.82 50.28 -18.09
CA PRO A 127 2.23 50.67 -17.97
C PRO A 127 2.99 49.87 -16.89
N PRO A 128 4.34 49.72 -16.99
CA PRO A 128 5.14 49.04 -15.98
C PRO A 128 5.16 49.81 -14.65
N ALA A 129 4.84 49.14 -13.56
CA ALA A 129 4.98 49.66 -12.20
C ALA A 129 6.48 49.72 -11.78
N PRO A 130 6.90 50.74 -11.01
CA PRO A 130 8.27 50.85 -10.50
C PRO A 130 8.67 49.66 -9.60
N ALA A 131 9.92 49.22 -9.74
CA ALA A 131 10.52 48.14 -8.96
C ALA A 131 10.60 48.50 -7.46
N ALA A 132 10.05 47.63 -6.61
CA ALA A 132 10.21 47.72 -5.17
C ALA A 132 11.64 47.30 -4.74
N PRO A 133 12.23 47.92 -3.71
CA PRO A 133 13.59 47.59 -3.25
C PRO A 133 13.71 46.16 -2.70
N ALA A 134 14.79 45.48 -3.07
CA ALA A 134 15.16 44.17 -2.55
C ALA A 134 15.46 44.24 -1.04
N THR A 135 14.72 43.47 -0.24
CA THR A 135 15.02 43.24 1.18
C THR A 135 16.25 42.34 1.34
N PRO A 136 17.16 42.62 2.29
CA PRO A 136 18.33 41.77 2.56
C PRO A 136 17.93 40.40 3.14
N PRO A 137 18.77 39.36 2.97
CA PRO A 137 18.46 38.02 3.45
C PRO A 137 18.44 38.00 4.98
N THR A 138 17.26 37.77 5.55
CA THR A 138 17.11 37.50 6.98
C THR A 138 17.75 36.15 7.28
N ALA A 139 18.72 36.15 8.18
CA ALA A 139 19.37 34.97 8.73
C ALA A 139 18.32 33.97 9.24
N ALA A 140 18.54 32.68 8.95
CA ALA A 140 17.73 31.59 9.46
C ALA A 140 17.73 31.63 10.99
N ALA A 141 16.61 32.05 11.57
CA ALA A 141 16.33 31.82 12.98
C ALA A 141 16.20 30.29 13.18
N PRO A 142 16.77 29.71 14.26
CA PRO A 142 16.60 28.30 14.56
C PRO A 142 15.10 28.02 14.67
N ALA A 143 14.59 27.13 13.81
CA ALA A 143 13.25 26.60 13.98
C ALA A 143 13.21 25.98 15.38
N ILE A 144 12.48 26.64 16.28
CA ILE A 144 12.05 26.07 17.55
C ILE A 144 11.45 24.72 17.18
N GLY A 145 12.16 23.66 17.58
CA GLY A 145 11.77 22.30 17.29
C GLY A 145 10.31 22.14 17.70
N LYS A 146 9.46 21.84 16.72
CA LYS A 146 8.31 21.00 17.03
C LYS A 146 8.86 19.84 17.85
N PRO A 147 8.23 19.43 18.95
CA PRO A 147 8.65 18.23 19.62
C PRO A 147 8.43 17.10 18.61
N THR A 148 9.51 16.73 17.91
CA THR A 148 9.73 15.38 17.41
C THR A 148 9.83 14.53 18.67
N MET A 149 8.71 14.34 19.35
CA MET A 149 8.56 13.20 20.25
C MET A 149 8.77 12.02 19.32
N GLU A 150 9.83 11.27 19.59
CA GLU A 150 10.22 10.04 18.92
C GLU A 150 9.01 9.30 18.37
N ILE A 151 8.79 9.44 17.06
CA ILE A 151 7.74 8.69 16.40
C ILE A 151 8.36 7.33 16.13
N SER A 152 8.18 6.40 17.07
CA SER A 152 8.47 4.99 16.80
C SER A 152 7.83 4.59 15.46
N ALA A 153 8.57 3.80 14.68
CA ALA A 153 8.10 3.33 13.39
C ALA A 153 6.72 2.66 13.53
N PRO A 154 5.76 2.92 12.62
CA PRO A 154 4.46 2.27 12.66
C PRO A 154 4.59 0.75 12.70
N LYS A 155 3.91 0.11 13.66
CA LYS A 155 3.92 -1.35 13.80
C LYS A 155 2.97 -1.97 12.77
N ASN A 156 3.43 -2.94 11.98
CA ASN A 156 2.54 -3.68 11.08
C ASN A 156 1.65 -4.61 11.91
N VAL A 157 0.34 -4.52 11.72
CA VAL A 157 -0.66 -5.31 12.47
C VAL A 157 -1.58 -6.05 11.51
N SER A 158 -2.19 -7.13 11.98
CA SER A 158 -3.12 -7.94 11.16
C SER A 158 -4.57 -7.47 11.25
N HIS A 159 -4.92 -6.62 12.21
CA HIS A 159 -6.28 -6.14 12.42
C HIS A 159 -6.29 -4.72 12.99
N LEU A 160 -7.32 -3.96 12.63
CA LEU A 160 -7.60 -2.62 13.15
C LEU A 160 -9.10 -2.47 13.46
N ASP A 161 -9.44 -1.68 14.47
CA ASP A 161 -10.82 -1.25 14.70
C ASP A 161 -11.12 -0.01 13.84
N CYS A 162 -11.44 -0.27 12.58
CA CYS A 162 -11.75 0.74 11.57
C CYS A 162 -13.13 0.52 10.97
N ASN A 163 -13.89 1.60 10.82
CA ASN A 163 -15.05 1.62 9.95
C ASN A 163 -14.57 1.97 8.53
N ILE A 164 -14.21 0.93 7.76
CA ILE A 164 -13.76 1.09 6.39
C ILE A 164 -14.98 1.34 5.49
N THR A 165 -14.99 2.50 4.84
CA THR A 165 -16.01 2.85 3.86
C THR A 165 -15.92 1.91 2.66
N GLN A 166 -17.06 1.43 2.16
CA GLN A 166 -17.09 0.64 0.93
C GLN A 166 -16.76 1.54 -0.28
N PRO A 167 -15.80 1.19 -1.14
CA PRO A 167 -15.51 1.96 -2.35
C PRO A 167 -16.69 1.89 -3.32
N GLU A 168 -17.05 3.03 -3.89
CA GLU A 168 -17.99 3.08 -5.01
C GLU A 168 -17.36 2.46 -6.25
N TYR A 169 -18.07 1.57 -6.92
CA TYR A 169 -17.61 1.00 -8.19
C TYR A 169 -17.86 1.99 -9.34
N PRO A 170 -16.81 2.56 -9.97
CA PRO A 170 -16.95 3.54 -11.04
C PRO A 170 -17.80 3.02 -12.20
N ALA A 171 -18.80 3.81 -12.62
CA ALA A 171 -19.76 3.42 -13.66
C ALA A 171 -19.10 3.00 -14.98
N LEU A 172 -18.01 3.66 -15.38
CA LEU A 172 -17.29 3.32 -16.60
C LEU A 172 -16.58 1.95 -16.48
N SER A 173 -16.00 1.66 -15.31
CA SER A 173 -15.35 0.37 -15.05
C SER A 173 -16.39 -0.76 -15.02
N ARG A 174 -17.57 -0.53 -14.43
CA ARG A 174 -18.70 -1.48 -14.51
C ARG A 174 -19.10 -1.77 -15.96
N ARG A 175 -19.29 -0.72 -16.77
CA ARG A 175 -19.67 -0.86 -18.19
C ARG A 175 -18.62 -1.60 -19.02
N ARG A 176 -17.34 -1.49 -18.64
CA ARG A 176 -16.21 -2.14 -19.30
C ARG A 176 -15.87 -3.52 -18.73
N GLY A 177 -16.55 -3.95 -17.67
CA GLY A 177 -16.28 -5.22 -17.00
C GLY A 177 -14.90 -5.28 -16.32
N GLU A 178 -14.38 -4.14 -15.85
CA GLU A 178 -13.05 -4.06 -15.24
C GLU A 178 -13.10 -4.50 -13.78
N SER A 179 -12.58 -5.69 -13.46
CA SER A 179 -12.52 -6.22 -12.08
C SER A 179 -11.08 -6.39 -11.59
N GLY A 180 -10.88 -6.37 -10.27
CA GLY A 180 -9.57 -6.60 -9.67
C GLY A 180 -9.53 -6.27 -8.19
N THR A 181 -8.37 -6.47 -7.56
CA THR A 181 -8.16 -6.18 -6.13
C THR A 181 -7.09 -5.10 -5.96
N ALA A 182 -7.47 -3.96 -5.40
CA ALA A 182 -6.54 -2.90 -5.01
C ALA A 182 -6.10 -3.08 -3.56
N TYR A 183 -4.80 -2.98 -3.28
CA TYR A 183 -4.26 -3.07 -1.92
C TYR A 183 -3.81 -1.68 -1.48
N VAL A 184 -4.52 -1.11 -0.51
CA VAL A 184 -4.24 0.22 0.02
C VAL A 184 -3.59 0.08 1.38
N HIS A 185 -2.41 0.65 1.53
CA HIS A 185 -1.69 0.73 2.79
C HIS A 185 -1.93 2.08 3.46
N PHE A 186 -2.05 2.07 4.78
CA PHE A 186 -2.21 3.27 5.57
C PHE A 186 -1.71 3.05 6.98
N VAL A 187 -1.46 4.16 7.69
CA VAL A 187 -1.06 4.19 9.09
C VAL A 187 -2.15 4.83 9.92
N VAL A 188 -2.56 4.18 11.00
CA VAL A 188 -3.40 4.76 12.04
C VAL A 188 -2.50 5.45 13.06
N GLY A 189 -2.66 6.77 13.20
CA GLY A 189 -1.97 7.58 14.19
C GLY A 189 -2.45 7.32 15.62
N LEU A 190 -1.77 7.92 16.60
CA LEU A 190 -2.07 7.76 18.03
C LEU A 190 -3.48 8.23 18.43
N ASN A 191 -4.10 9.09 17.61
CA ASN A 191 -5.45 9.62 17.78
C ASN A 191 -6.50 8.94 16.89
N GLY A 192 -6.14 7.84 16.20
CA GLY A 192 -7.03 7.13 15.29
C GLY A 192 -7.14 7.75 13.89
N LYS A 193 -6.45 8.87 13.61
CA LYS A 193 -6.45 9.46 12.27
C LYS A 193 -5.64 8.61 11.29
N LEU A 194 -6.15 8.52 10.07
CA LEU A 194 -5.46 7.85 8.97
C LEU A 194 -4.39 8.78 8.38
N GLU A 195 -3.18 8.24 8.25
CA GLU A 195 -1.98 8.90 7.76
C GLU A 195 -1.33 8.01 6.70
N ASN A 196 -0.47 8.60 5.85
CA ASN A 196 0.38 7.88 4.91
C ASN A 196 -0.37 6.85 4.03
N ILE A 197 -1.52 7.25 3.49
CA ILE A 197 -2.37 6.43 2.63
C ILE A 197 -1.74 6.31 1.25
N GLU A 198 -1.41 5.09 0.83
CA GLU A 198 -0.74 4.79 -0.43
C GLU A 198 -1.24 3.49 -1.05
N LEU A 199 -1.17 3.39 -2.37
CA LEU A 199 -1.48 2.16 -3.09
C LEU A 199 -0.24 1.25 -3.11
N LYS A 200 -0.32 0.06 -2.50
CA LYS A 200 0.76 -0.94 -2.54
C LYS A 200 0.69 -1.82 -3.77
N LYS A 201 -0.52 -2.15 -4.21
CA LYS A 201 -0.75 -2.97 -5.39
C LYS A 201 -2.01 -2.49 -6.10
N SER A 202 -1.85 -2.19 -7.39
CA SER A 202 -2.96 -1.82 -8.27
C SER A 202 -3.87 -3.02 -8.54
N SER A 203 -5.15 -2.75 -8.69
CA SER A 203 -6.15 -3.66 -9.25
C SER A 203 -5.95 -3.97 -10.74
N GLY A 204 -5.08 -3.21 -11.42
CA GLY A 204 -4.91 -3.22 -12.87
C GLY A 204 -5.64 -2.07 -13.57
N PHE A 205 -6.50 -1.33 -12.85
CA PHE A 205 -7.29 -0.24 -13.41
C PHE A 205 -7.28 0.98 -12.48
N SER A 206 -6.76 2.12 -12.97
CA SER A 206 -6.62 3.34 -12.15
C SER A 206 -7.92 3.82 -11.53
N ARG A 207 -9.06 3.68 -12.23
CA ARG A 207 -10.37 4.07 -11.71
C ARG A 207 -10.77 3.29 -10.44
N LEU A 208 -10.46 1.99 -10.40
CA LEU A 208 -10.72 1.15 -9.23
C LEU A 208 -9.76 1.49 -8.10
N ASP A 209 -8.49 1.75 -8.43
CA ASP A 209 -7.48 2.16 -7.45
C ASP A 209 -7.84 3.50 -6.80
N ASP A 210 -8.28 4.47 -7.59
CA ASP A 210 -8.72 5.79 -7.13
C ASP A 210 -9.94 5.67 -6.21
N ALA A 211 -10.90 4.79 -6.55
CA ALA A 211 -12.05 4.50 -5.72
C ALA A 211 -11.66 3.86 -4.38
N ALA A 212 -10.72 2.91 -4.38
CA ALA A 212 -10.20 2.30 -3.16
C ALA A 212 -9.47 3.33 -2.27
N LEU A 213 -8.63 4.18 -2.86
CA LEU A 213 -7.95 5.25 -2.13
C LEU A 213 -8.94 6.27 -1.56
N ALA A 214 -9.98 6.64 -2.31
CA ALA A 214 -11.03 7.54 -1.84
C ALA A 214 -11.79 6.94 -0.65
N ALA A 215 -12.09 5.64 -0.70
CA ALA A 215 -12.76 4.92 0.37
C ALA A 215 -11.96 4.96 1.68
N VAL A 216 -10.64 4.67 1.62
CA VAL A 216 -9.78 4.77 2.82
C VAL A 216 -9.73 6.20 3.35
N ARG A 217 -9.64 7.21 2.48
CA ARG A 217 -9.63 8.62 2.91
C ARG A 217 -10.93 9.05 3.61
N ALA A 218 -12.06 8.44 3.23
CA ALA A 218 -13.36 8.67 3.86
C ALA A 218 -13.61 7.82 5.11
N SER A 219 -12.72 6.87 5.41
CA SER A 219 -12.85 5.95 6.53
C SER A 219 -12.41 6.59 7.85
N ALA A 220 -12.86 6.01 8.96
CA ALA A 220 -12.48 6.41 10.30
C ALA A 220 -12.04 5.20 11.12
N CYS A 221 -11.00 5.39 11.94
CA CYS A 221 -10.46 4.34 12.80
C CYS A 221 -10.38 4.81 14.25
N LYS A 222 -10.42 3.86 15.18
CA LYS A 222 -10.02 4.12 16.56
C LYS A 222 -8.50 3.99 16.68
N PRO A 223 -7.87 4.67 17.66
CA PRO A 223 -6.47 4.42 17.99
C PRO A 223 -6.22 2.93 18.22
N TYR A 224 -5.12 2.42 17.66
CA TYR A 224 -4.66 1.07 17.97
C TYR A 224 -4.01 1.06 19.35
N LEU A 225 -4.45 0.18 20.25
CA LEU A 225 -3.96 0.09 21.62
C LEU A 225 -3.10 -1.14 21.81
N GLU A 226 -1.94 -0.98 22.45
CA GLU A 226 -1.08 -2.06 22.90
C GLU A 226 -0.85 -1.89 24.41
N ASN A 227 -1.21 -2.90 25.21
CA ASN A 227 -1.18 -2.80 26.68
C ASN A 227 -1.96 -1.60 27.26
N GLY A 228 -2.99 -1.14 26.55
CA GLY A 228 -3.80 0.03 26.95
C GLY A 228 -3.24 1.38 26.50
N GLU A 229 -2.08 1.41 25.85
CA GLU A 229 -1.44 2.65 25.35
C GLU A 229 -1.60 2.75 23.82
N PRO A 230 -1.94 3.94 23.28
CA PRO A 230 -2.05 4.12 21.83
C PRO A 230 -0.69 4.00 21.15
N VAL A 231 -0.62 3.21 20.08
CA VAL A 231 0.58 3.01 19.26
C VAL A 231 0.23 3.22 17.79
N ARG A 232 1.16 3.76 17.00
CA ARG A 232 0.97 3.89 15.55
C ARG A 232 0.98 2.51 14.91
N ALA A 233 -0.06 2.19 14.16
CA ALA A 233 -0.23 0.89 13.52
C ALA A 233 -0.36 1.06 12.01
N ALA A 234 0.32 0.22 11.24
CA ALA A 234 0.25 0.18 9.80
C ALA A 234 -0.52 -1.06 9.34
N TYR A 235 -1.37 -0.88 8.34
CA TYR A 235 -2.22 -1.95 7.81
C TYR A 235 -2.37 -1.82 6.30
N THR A 236 -2.59 -2.94 5.63
CA THR A 236 -2.87 -3.00 4.20
C THR A 236 -4.24 -3.62 3.99
N GLN A 237 -5.20 -2.79 3.57
CA GLN A 237 -6.57 -3.20 3.28
C GLN A 237 -6.70 -3.63 1.81
N PRO A 238 -7.10 -4.88 1.53
CA PRO A 238 -7.54 -5.28 0.20
C PRO A 238 -8.97 -4.76 -0.07
N PHE A 239 -9.17 -4.21 -1.26
CA PHE A 239 -10.48 -3.85 -1.82
C PHE A 239 -10.73 -4.68 -3.06
N ASN A 240 -11.71 -5.57 -2.99
CA ASN A 240 -12.06 -6.43 -4.10
C ASN A 240 -13.22 -5.82 -4.91
N PHE A 241 -13.02 -5.64 -6.21
CA PHE A 241 -14.02 -5.11 -7.12
C PHE A 241 -14.53 -6.22 -8.04
N ASN A 242 -15.74 -6.70 -7.76
CA ASN A 242 -16.42 -7.73 -8.52
C ASN A 242 -17.70 -7.17 -9.12
N LEU A 243 -18.09 -7.64 -10.31
CA LEU A 243 -19.29 -7.17 -11.00
C LEU A 243 -20.61 -7.72 -10.40
N THR A 244 -20.49 -8.63 -9.44
CA THR A 244 -21.60 -9.32 -8.78
C THR A 244 -21.96 -8.74 -7.41
N ASP A 245 -21.17 -7.79 -6.91
CA ASP A 245 -21.39 -7.11 -5.62
C ASP A 245 -22.33 -5.90 -5.72
#